data_AF-A0A2E0SVS9-F1
#
_entry.id   AF-A0A2E0SVS9-F1
#
_cell.length_a   1.000
_cell.length_b   1.000
_cell.length_c   1.000
_cell.angle_alpha   90.00
_cell.angle_beta   90.00
_cell.angle_gamma   90.00
#
_symmetry.space_group_name_H-M   'P 1'
#
loop_
_entity.id
_entity.type
_entity.pdbx_description
1 polymer ?
#
loop_
_entity_poly.entity_id
_entity_poly.type
_entity_poly.pdbx_seq_one_letter_code
_entity_poly.pdbx_strand_id
1 'polypeptide(L)'
;MLDGLAILLSGVVTYLTRVLFLVTKKVRPPRRALRYLPLVGPAVLGAIAVPGLLAPRGEISIVETAPALIAAVAATLLWRWKREMAVGLLGGLLVWWAIVFALVQLGLRA
;
A
#
# COMPACT_ATOMS: atom_id res chain seq x y z
N MET A 1 -19.01 -16.95 9.11
CA MET A 1 -19.39 -16.11 10.28
C MET A 1 -18.34 -16.13 11.38
N LEU A 2 -17.68 -17.27 11.64
CA LEU A 2 -16.61 -17.38 12.65
C LEU A 2 -15.35 -16.57 12.30
N ASP A 3 -15.01 -16.43 11.01
CA ASP A 3 -13.78 -15.75 10.57
C ASP A 3 -13.79 -14.25 10.87
N GLY A 4 -14.92 -13.59 10.66
CA GLY A 4 -15.08 -12.16 10.97
C GLY A 4 -14.95 -11.89 12.47
N LEU A 5 -15.46 -12.80 13.29
CA LEU A 5 -15.36 -12.73 14.75
C LEU A 5 -13.90 -12.93 15.20
N ALA A 6 -13.16 -13.84 14.55
CA ALA A 6 -11.73 -14.05 14.79
C ALA A 6 -10.87 -12.84 14.41
N ILE A 7 -11.16 -12.17 13.29
CA ILE A 7 -10.46 -10.94 12.88
C ILE A 7 -10.72 -9.82 13.89
N LEU A 8 -11.97 -9.63 14.31
CA LEU A 8 -12.33 -8.64 15.33
C LEU A 8 -11.63 -8.93 16.66
N LEU A 9 -11.71 -10.17 17.16
CA LEU A 9 -11.07 -10.59 18.40
C LEU A 9 -9.56 -10.39 18.36
N SER A 10 -8.89 -10.83 17.29
CA SER A 10 -7.44 -10.68 17.15
C SER A 10 -7.03 -9.21 17.08
N GLY A 11 -7.79 -8.36 16.39
CA GLY A 11 -7.58 -6.90 16.36
C GLY A 11 -7.71 -6.27 17.74
N VAL A 12 -8.79 -6.60 18.47
CA VAL A 12 -9.06 -6.09 19.82
C VAL A 12 -7.96 -6.53 20.80
N VAL A 13 -7.61 -7.82 20.81
CA VAL A 13 -6.56 -8.36 21.69
C VAL A 13 -5.21 -7.71 21.38
N THR A 14 -4.85 -7.54 20.11
CA THR A 14 -3.60 -6.88 19.70
C THR A 14 -3.57 -5.41 20.13
N TYR A 15 -4.68 -4.69 19.98
CA TYR A 15 -4.77 -3.30 20.39
C TYR A 15 -4.65 -3.16 21.92
N LEU A 16 -5.42 -3.95 22.67
CA LEU A 16 -5.43 -3.92 24.13
C LEU A 16 -4.04 -4.23 24.69
N THR A 17 -3.39 -5.29 24.21
CA THR A 17 -2.04 -5.66 24.69
C THR A 17 -1.00 -4.57 24.44
N ARG A 18 -1.08 -3.85 23.30
CA ARG A 18 -0.18 -2.74 23.00
C ARG A 18 -0.48 -1.48 23.83
N VAL A 19 -1.75 -1.12 23.99
CA VAL A 19 -2.17 0.08 24.73
C VAL A 19 -1.91 -0.07 26.22
N LEU A 20 -2.20 -1.24 26.81
CA LEU A 20 -1.93 -1.48 28.24
C LEU A 20 -0.46 -1.24 28.58
N PHE A 21 0.45 -1.67 27.71
CA PHE A 21 1.88 -1.49 27.94
C PHE A 21 2.30 -0.01 27.92
N LEU A 22 1.74 0.76 26.99
CA LEU A 22 2.00 2.19 26.84
C LEU A 22 1.43 3.00 28.02
N VAL A 23 0.21 2.68 28.46
CA VAL A 23 -0.49 3.41 29.53
C VAL A 23 0.10 3.09 30.91
N THR A 24 0.36 1.81 31.21
CA THR A 24 0.80 1.38 32.55
C THR A 24 2.21 1.83 32.90
N LYS A 25 3.14 1.87 31.93
CA LYS A 25 4.54 2.22 32.23
C LYS A 25 4.90 3.70 32.10
N LYS A 26 4.00 4.60 31.70
CA LYS A 26 4.29 6.05 31.46
C LYS A 26 5.62 6.30 30.72
N VAL A 27 6.02 5.38 29.83
CA VAL A 27 7.32 5.47 29.14
C VAL A 27 7.21 6.56 28.10
N ARG A 28 7.95 7.66 28.30
CA ARG A 28 8.09 8.69 27.27
C ARG A 28 9.06 8.17 26.20
N PRO A 29 8.63 7.98 24.95
CA PRO A 29 9.52 7.52 23.91
C PRO A 29 10.66 8.54 23.69
N PRO A 30 11.88 8.09 23.33
CA PRO A 30 12.97 9.01 23.02
C PRO A 30 12.61 9.90 21.82
N ARG A 31 13.16 11.13 21.76
CA ARG A 31 12.86 12.12 20.71
C ARG A 31 12.97 11.58 19.28
N ARG A 32 13.90 10.64 19.03
CA ARG A 32 14.04 9.97 17.73
C ARG A 32 12.82 9.12 17.38
N ALA A 33 12.31 8.32 18.32
CA ALA A 33 11.14 7.47 18.08
C ALA A 33 9.90 8.31 17.72
N LEU A 34 9.66 9.41 18.45
CA LEU A 34 8.55 10.33 18.17
C LEU A 34 8.64 10.97 16.77
N ARG A 35 9.85 11.17 16.25
CA ARG A 35 10.06 11.71 14.89
C ARG A 35 9.63 10.71 13.80
N TYR A 36 9.86 9.42 14.02
CA TYR A 36 9.59 8.36 13.03
C TYR A 36 8.22 7.69 13.18
N LEU A 37 7.61 7.73 14.37
CA LEU A 37 6.29 7.16 14.64
C LEU A 37 5.21 7.59 13.61
N PRO A 38 5.12 8.88 13.22
CA PRO A 38 4.17 9.30 12.18
C PRO A 38 4.44 8.71 10.79
N LEU A 39 5.67 8.29 10.51
CA LEU A 39 6.08 7.73 9.21
C LEU A 39 5.81 6.22 9.11
N VAL A 40 5.44 5.55 10.22
CA VAL A 40 5.20 4.11 10.23
C VAL A 40 4.03 3.73 9.32
N GLY A 41 2.93 4.49 9.37
CA GLY A 41 1.76 4.25 8.51
C GLY A 41 2.11 4.19 7.01
N PRO A 42 2.67 5.27 6.43
CA PRO A 42 3.06 5.27 5.03
C PRO A 42 4.18 4.25 4.73
N ALA A 43 5.11 3.99 5.65
CA ALA A 43 6.15 2.99 5.46
C ALA A 43 5.59 1.56 5.36
N VAL A 44 4.64 1.20 6.23
CA VAL A 44 3.97 -0.12 6.20
C VAL A 44 3.13 -0.26 4.93
N LEU A 45 2.38 0.77 4.55
CA LEU A 45 1.61 0.75 3.31
C LEU A 45 2.52 0.56 2.09
N GLY A 46 3.65 1.27 2.03
CA GLY A 46 4.66 1.07 0.99
C GLY A 46 5.23 -0.35 1.00
N ALA A 47 5.58 -0.88 2.17
CA ALA A 47 6.13 -2.23 2.31
C ALA A 47 5.15 -3.33 1.88
N ILE A 48 3.83 -3.11 2.00
CA ILE A 48 2.81 -4.07 1.54
C ILE A 48 2.52 -3.89 0.04
N ALA A 49 2.43 -2.64 -0.43
CA ALA A 49 2.07 -2.35 -1.82
C ALA A 49 3.19 -2.69 -2.81
N VAL A 50 4.46 -2.43 -2.46
CA VAL A 50 5.60 -2.59 -3.36
C VAL A 50 5.79 -4.03 -3.84
N PRO A 51 5.76 -5.08 -2.99
CA PRO A 51 5.83 -6.46 -3.46
C PRO A 51 4.68 -6.82 -4.42
N GLY A 52 3.47 -6.34 -4.13
CA GLY A 52 2.31 -6.54 -5.01
C GLY A 52 2.46 -5.86 -6.38
N LEU A 53 3.25 -4.79 -6.47
CA LEU A 53 3.58 -4.13 -7.74
C LEU A 53 4.74 -4.80 -8.49
N LEU A 54 5.76 -5.28 -7.76
CA LEU A 54 6.99 -5.81 -8.37
C LEU A 54 6.90 -7.28 -8.74
N ALA A 55 6.31 -8.11 -7.88
CA ALA A 55 6.23 -9.55 -8.04
C ALA A 55 4.85 -10.08 -7.62
N PRO A 56 3.77 -9.78 -8.39
CA PRO A 56 2.40 -10.15 -8.03
C PRO A 56 2.20 -11.66 -7.82
N ARG A 57 2.94 -12.49 -8.57
CA ARG A 57 2.91 -13.96 -8.49
C ARG A 57 4.16 -14.56 -7.85
N GLY A 58 5.01 -13.75 -7.21
CA GLY A 58 6.31 -14.17 -6.69
C GLY A 58 7.43 -14.25 -7.73
N GLU A 59 7.13 -13.98 -9.01
CA GLU A 59 8.09 -13.87 -10.10
C GLU A 59 8.11 -12.44 -10.66
N ILE A 60 9.29 -12.00 -11.10
CA ILE A 60 9.47 -10.70 -11.77
C ILE A 60 9.35 -10.94 -13.28
N SER A 61 8.17 -10.66 -13.83
CA SER A 61 7.92 -10.70 -15.27
C SER A 61 7.85 -9.29 -15.82
N ILE A 62 8.68 -8.94 -16.80
CA ILE A 62 8.67 -7.60 -17.39
C ILE A 62 7.28 -7.26 -17.96
N VAL A 63 6.58 -8.23 -18.54
CA VAL A 63 5.27 -8.03 -19.17
C VAL A 63 4.18 -7.71 -18.13
N GLU A 64 4.25 -8.29 -16.94
CA GLU A 64 3.26 -8.09 -15.87
C GLU A 64 3.63 -6.92 -14.94
N THR A 65 4.92 -6.77 -14.65
CA THR A 65 5.44 -5.78 -13.70
C THR A 65 5.56 -4.39 -14.33
N ALA A 66 5.95 -4.28 -15.61
CA ALA A 66 6.16 -2.98 -16.24
C ALA A 66 4.88 -2.11 -16.30
N PRO A 67 3.70 -2.64 -16.67
CA PRO A 67 2.45 -1.88 -16.60
C PRO A 67 2.16 -1.33 -15.20
N ALA A 68 2.49 -2.09 -14.15
CA ALA A 68 2.13 -1.78 -12.76
C ALA A 68 3.01 -0.64 -12.24
N LEU A 69 4.30 -0.72 -12.57
CA LEU A 69 5.26 0.33 -12.28
C LEU A 69 4.94 1.63 -13.02
N ILE A 70 4.57 1.56 -14.31
CA ILE A 70 4.19 2.74 -15.09
C ILE A 70 2.95 3.41 -14.47
N ALA A 71 1.94 2.63 -14.10
CA ALA A 71 0.74 3.14 -13.43
C ALA A 71 1.07 3.78 -12.06
N ALA A 72 1.95 3.16 -11.26
CA ALA A 72 2.39 3.70 -9.98
C ALA A 72 3.18 5.02 -10.12
N VAL A 73 4.05 5.12 -11.12
CA VAL A 73 4.77 6.35 -11.45
C VAL A 73 3.79 7.44 -11.90
N ALA A 74 2.85 7.12 -12.77
CA ALA A 74 1.82 8.04 -13.22
C ALA A 74 0.95 8.55 -12.06
N ALA A 75 0.53 7.66 -11.16
CA ALA A 75 -0.23 8.02 -9.96
C ALA A 75 0.54 8.99 -9.07
N THR A 76 1.84 8.73 -8.88
CA THR A 76 2.73 9.57 -8.07
C THR A 76 2.92 10.95 -8.70
N LEU A 77 3.08 11.01 -10.02
CA LEU A 77 3.26 12.26 -10.76
C LEU A 77 2.00 13.13 -10.73
N LEU A 78 0.84 12.51 -10.95
CA LEU A 78 -0.46 13.19 -10.91
C LEU A 78 -0.81 13.68 -9.51
N TRP A 79 -0.55 12.87 -8.49
CA TRP A 79 -0.66 13.30 -7.10
C TRP A 79 0.26 14.48 -6.81
N ARG A 80 1.53 14.44 -7.25
CA ARG A 80 2.47 15.53 -6.98
C ARG A 80 2.08 16.84 -7.66
N TRP A 81 1.43 16.78 -8.81
CA TRP A 81 0.97 17.97 -9.53
C TRP A 81 -0.27 18.60 -8.91
N LYS A 82 -1.31 17.82 -8.63
CA LYS A 82 -2.58 18.34 -8.11
C LYS A 82 -2.65 18.39 -6.59
N ARG A 83 -1.75 17.69 -5.88
CA ARG A 83 -1.74 17.46 -4.43
C ARG A 83 -3.01 16.79 -3.87
N GLU A 84 -3.90 16.34 -4.75
CA GLU A 84 -5.13 15.63 -4.43
C GLU A 84 -4.92 14.11 -4.55
N MET A 85 -5.17 13.37 -3.47
CA MET A 85 -5.02 11.91 -3.46
C MET A 85 -5.94 11.22 -4.48
N ALA A 86 -7.18 11.69 -4.60
CA ALA A 86 -8.15 11.11 -5.52
C ALA A 86 -7.68 11.19 -6.98
N VAL A 87 -7.07 12.32 -7.39
CA VAL A 87 -6.59 12.52 -8.77
C VAL A 87 -5.40 11.60 -9.07
N GLY A 88 -4.48 11.43 -8.12
CA GLY A 88 -3.37 10.50 -8.26
C GLY A 88 -3.83 9.05 -8.43
N LEU A 89 -4.75 8.61 -7.57
CA LEU A 89 -5.28 7.23 -7.60
C LEU A 89 -6.10 6.96 -8.86
N LEU A 90 -7.07 7.81 -9.18
CA LEU A 90 -7.92 7.65 -10.37
C LEU A 90 -7.09 7.75 -11.65
N GLY A 91 -6.14 8.67 -11.70
CA GLY A 91 -5.24 8.82 -12.84
C GLY A 91 -4.34 7.61 -13.05
N GLY A 92 -3.73 7.08 -11.98
CA GLY A 92 -2.97 5.83 -12.05
C GLY A 92 -3.80 4.65 -12.51
N LEU A 93 -5.04 4.53 -12.01
CA LEU A 93 -5.98 3.49 -12.42
C LEU A 93 -6.34 3.58 -13.90
N LEU A 94 -6.61 4.79 -14.40
CA LEU A 94 -6.88 5.02 -15.82
C LEU A 94 -5.68 4.64 -16.70
N VAL A 95 -4.46 4.98 -16.28
CA VAL A 95 -3.24 4.60 -16.99
C VAL A 95 -3.05 3.08 -17.00
N TRP A 96 -3.26 2.41 -15.87
CA TRP A 96 -3.22 0.95 -15.80
C TRP A 96 -4.23 0.31 -16.76
N TRP A 97 -5.48 0.76 -16.74
CA TRP A 97 -6.51 0.26 -17.65
C TRP A 97 -6.18 0.52 -19.12
N ALA A 98 -5.66 1.70 -19.46
CA ALA A 98 -5.25 2.00 -20.83
C ALA A 98 -4.14 1.05 -21.31
N ILE A 99 -3.15 0.76 -20.46
CA ILE A 99 -2.06 -0.16 -20.79
C ILE A 99 -2.56 -1.60 -20.94
N VAL A 100 -3.39 -2.07 -20.00
CA VAL A 100 -3.98 -3.41 -20.07
C VAL A 100 -4.87 -3.55 -21.32
N PHE A 101 -5.69 -2.55 -21.63
CA PHE A 101 -6.52 -2.55 -22.82
C PHE A 101 -5.68 -2.62 -24.11
N ALA A 102 -4.57 -1.87 -24.17
CA ALA A 102 -3.65 -1.91 -25.30
C ALA A 102 -2.95 -3.27 -25.44
N LEU A 103 -2.50 -3.88 -24.33
CA LEU A 103 -1.89 -5.21 -24.32
C LEU A 103 -2.86 -6.30 -24.81
N VAL A 104 -4.12 -6.24 -24.35
CA VAL A 104 -5.17 -7.17 -24.78
C VAL A 104 -5.46 -7.04 -26.27
N GLN A 105 -5.55 -5.81 -26.80
CA GLN A 105 -5.73 -5.54 -28.23
C GLN A 105 -4.58 -6.10 -29.09
N LEU A 106 -3.36 -6.09 -28.57
CA LEU A 106 -2.16 -6.61 -29.24
C LEU A 106 -2.04 -8.14 -29.19
N GLY A 107 -3.01 -8.86 -28.62
CA GLY A 107 -3.01 -10.33 -28.54
C GLY A 107 -1.98 -10.91 -27.56
N LEU A 108 -1.23 -10.07 -26.86
CA LEU A 108 -0.33 -10.44 -25.77
C LEU A 108 -1.20 -10.64 -24.53
N ARG A 109 -1.68 -11.87 -24.32
CA ARG A 109 -2.36 -12.24 -23.07
C ARG A 109 -1.34 -12.15 -21.92
N ALA A 110 -1.51 -11.16 -21.05
CA ALA A 110 -0.91 -11.10 -19.72
C ALA A 110 -1.72 -11.97 -18.73
#